data_AF-F4YBE6-F1
#
_entry.id   AF-F4YBE6-F1
#
_cell.length_a   1.000
_cell.length_b   1.000
_cell.length_c   1.000
_cell.angle_alpha   90.00
_cell.angle_beta   90.00
_cell.angle_gamma   90.00
#
_symmetry.space_group_name_H-M   'P 1'
#
loop_
_entity.id
_entity.type
_entity.pdbx_description
1 polymer ?
#
loop_
_entity_poly.entity_id
_entity_poly.type
_entity_poly.pdbx_seq_one_letter_code
_entity_poly.pdbx_strand_id
1 'polypeptide(L)'
;RTHSGKHIRVKKDGAGGKGTWGRWLDTDGESHIDKNDPNYDSGEEPYELVGTAVSDPLDDYKKSVASIIEEYFSTGDVEVATSDLKELGSTEYHPYFIKRLVSMSMDRHDKEKEMASVLLSALYADVINPAQISWGFFMLVESADDLAVDIPDTIDILALFIARAVVDDILPPAFIARARKMLPESSKGIQVLQTAEKSYLSAPHHAELVERRWGGSTHVTVEEVKKRIADLLREYVESGDTAEACRCIRKLEVSFFLS
;
A
#
# COMPACT_ATOMS: atom_id res chain seq x y z
N ARG A 1 9.77 36.61 72.19
CA ARG A 1 10.20 35.56 71.23
C ARG A 1 9.05 34.58 71.15
N THR A 2 8.34 34.57 70.03
CA THR A 2 6.95 34.11 69.88
C THR A 2 6.82 32.59 69.88
N HIS A 3 5.78 32.11 70.58
CA HIS A 3 5.37 30.73 70.75
C HIS A 3 4.13 30.40 69.89
N SER A 4 4.05 29.12 69.53
CA SER A 4 2.84 28.27 69.43
C SER A 4 1.94 28.36 68.19
N GLY A 5 1.52 27.17 67.73
CA GLY A 5 0.58 26.95 66.63
C GLY A 5 -0.79 26.37 67.04
N LYS A 6 -1.47 25.84 66.00
CA LYS A 6 -2.79 25.14 65.92
C LYS A 6 -4.03 26.09 65.99
N HIS A 7 -5.12 25.94 65.23
CA HIS A 7 -5.78 24.77 64.58
C HIS A 7 -6.98 25.20 63.64
N ILE A 8 -7.31 24.35 62.62
CA ILE A 8 -8.67 23.81 62.22
C ILE A 8 -9.60 24.47 61.14
N ARG A 9 -9.86 23.64 60.07
CA ARG A 9 -11.09 23.34 59.22
C ARG A 9 -11.81 24.46 58.41
N VAL A 10 -12.60 24.25 57.33
CA VAL A 10 -13.41 23.13 56.75
C VAL A 10 -13.50 23.23 55.19
N LYS A 11 -13.64 22.04 54.57
CA LYS A 11 -14.13 21.56 53.25
C LYS A 11 -15.36 22.27 52.58
N LYS A 12 -15.44 22.28 51.22
CA LYS A 12 -16.69 21.96 50.46
C LYS A 12 -16.46 21.62 48.97
N ASP A 13 -17.24 20.64 48.52
CA ASP A 13 -17.24 19.89 47.24
C ASP A 13 -17.97 20.58 46.06
N GLY A 14 -17.86 19.99 44.84
CA GLY A 14 -18.84 20.05 43.73
C GLY A 14 -18.23 20.49 42.38
N ALA A 15 -18.01 19.67 41.34
CA ALA A 15 -18.87 18.78 40.54
C ALA A 15 -19.68 19.47 39.41
N GLY A 16 -19.28 19.20 38.16
CA GLY A 16 -20.18 18.77 37.07
C GLY A 16 -20.82 19.82 36.15
N GLY A 17 -20.78 19.58 34.83
CA GLY A 17 -21.77 20.12 33.90
C GLY A 17 -21.35 20.20 32.43
N LYS A 18 -21.76 19.21 31.63
CA LYS A 18 -21.67 19.11 30.16
C LYS A 18 -22.50 20.20 29.43
N GLY A 19 -22.09 20.57 28.22
CA GLY A 19 -22.92 21.28 27.24
C GLY A 19 -22.38 21.13 25.81
N THR A 20 -23.02 20.24 25.05
CA THR A 20 -22.86 20.03 23.60
C THR A 20 -23.66 21.08 22.81
N TRP A 21 -23.57 21.05 21.46
CA TRP A 21 -24.36 21.79 20.44
C TRP A 21 -23.81 23.20 20.14
N GLY A 22 -23.43 23.59 18.92
CA GLY A 22 -23.59 23.05 17.59
C GLY A 22 -23.96 24.20 16.64
N ARG A 23 -23.11 24.50 15.64
CA ARG A 23 -23.38 25.27 14.40
C ARG A 23 -23.86 26.73 14.62
N TRP A 24 -23.36 27.74 13.94
CA TRP A 24 -23.86 28.26 12.67
C TRP A 24 -23.21 29.64 12.41
N LEU A 25 -23.12 29.97 11.11
CA LEU A 25 -22.99 31.29 10.48
C LEU A 25 -21.58 31.74 10.06
N ASP A 26 -21.42 31.66 8.74
CA ASP A 26 -20.57 32.48 7.89
C ASP A 26 -20.56 33.94 8.32
N THR A 27 -19.38 34.54 8.33
CA THR A 27 -19.24 35.99 8.17
C THR A 27 -17.92 36.22 7.44
N ASP A 28 -18.02 36.28 6.11
CA ASP A 28 -17.03 36.94 5.26
C ASP A 28 -16.98 38.42 5.69
N GLY A 29 -16.06 38.73 6.59
CA GLY A 29 -15.72 40.08 6.98
C GLY A 29 -14.22 40.24 6.84
N GLU A 30 -13.76 40.72 5.68
CA GLU A 30 -12.43 41.30 5.56
C GLU A 30 -12.36 42.49 6.52
N SER A 31 -11.79 42.28 7.71
CA SER A 31 -11.49 43.36 8.63
C SER A 31 -10.31 44.15 8.06
N HIS A 32 -10.60 45.23 7.34
CA HIS A 32 -9.58 46.21 7.01
C HIS A 32 -9.08 46.86 8.31
N ILE A 33 -7.88 46.49 8.72
CA ILE A 33 -7.21 47.06 9.89
C ILE A 33 -6.70 48.46 9.50
N ASP A 34 -7.24 49.51 10.14
CA ASP A 34 -6.77 50.88 9.96
C ASP A 34 -5.45 51.08 10.71
N LYS A 35 -4.37 51.30 9.97
CA LYS A 35 -3.01 51.49 10.50
C LYS A 35 -2.84 52.78 11.31
N ASN A 36 -3.83 53.66 11.32
CA ASN A 36 -3.83 54.89 12.12
C ASN A 36 -4.66 54.76 13.42
N ASP A 37 -5.16 53.57 13.78
CA ASP A 37 -5.86 53.38 15.05
C ASP A 37 -4.87 53.50 16.23
N PRO A 38 -5.16 54.33 17.26
CA PRO A 38 -4.29 54.48 18.43
C PRO A 38 -4.14 53.21 19.29
N ASN A 39 -4.91 52.16 19.04
CA ASN A 39 -4.78 50.82 19.61
C ASN A 39 -4.15 49.81 18.63
N TYR A 40 -3.62 50.25 17.48
CA TYR A 40 -2.92 49.40 16.52
C TYR A 40 -1.56 48.95 17.08
N ASP A 41 -1.45 47.65 17.39
CA ASP A 41 -0.18 47.00 17.68
C ASP A 41 0.38 46.39 16.39
N SER A 42 1.55 46.87 15.96
CA SER A 42 2.28 46.34 14.79
C SER A 42 2.64 44.84 14.90
N GLY A 43 2.42 44.22 16.08
CA GLY A 43 2.54 42.77 16.28
C GLY A 43 1.38 41.92 15.73
N GLU A 44 0.28 42.54 15.27
CA GLU A 44 -0.89 41.84 14.71
C GLU A 44 -0.95 41.86 13.16
N GLU A 45 0.15 42.14 12.46
CA GLU A 45 0.18 41.83 11.02
C GLU A 45 0.18 40.31 10.84
N PRO A 46 -0.79 39.72 10.09
CA PRO A 46 -0.73 38.33 9.71
C PRO A 46 0.57 38.14 8.94
N TYR A 47 1.51 37.42 9.53
CA TYR A 47 2.67 36.93 8.82
C TYR A 47 2.16 36.17 7.60
N GLU A 48 2.34 36.71 6.39
CA GLU A 48 2.25 35.91 5.19
C GLU A 48 3.39 34.90 5.26
N LEU A 49 3.09 33.74 5.86
CA LEU A 49 3.89 32.55 5.71
C LEU A 49 3.77 32.16 4.24
N VAL A 50 4.63 32.74 3.40
CA VAL A 50 5.02 32.15 2.13
C VAL A 50 5.80 30.88 2.49
N GLY A 51 5.05 29.87 2.90
CA GLY A 51 5.54 28.53 3.13
C GLY A 51 5.81 27.91 1.78
N THR A 52 6.92 28.28 1.14
CA THR A 52 7.58 27.35 0.24
C THR A 52 7.98 26.16 1.09
N ALA A 53 7.14 25.13 1.10
CA ALA A 53 7.47 23.86 1.73
C ALA A 53 8.80 23.42 1.12
N VAL A 54 9.86 23.48 1.93
CA VAL A 54 11.15 22.91 1.54
C VAL A 54 10.89 21.42 1.38
N SER A 55 10.86 20.93 0.15
CA SER A 55 10.67 19.51 -0.09
C SER A 55 11.87 18.77 0.50
N ASP A 56 11.58 17.81 1.38
CA ASP A 56 12.58 16.85 1.83
C ASP A 56 13.05 16.07 0.60
N PRO A 57 14.38 15.90 0.35
CA PRO A 57 14.88 15.04 -0.72
C PRO A 57 14.21 13.66 -0.77
N LEU A 58 13.78 13.12 0.37
CA LEU A 58 13.03 11.87 0.43
C LEU A 58 11.62 12.00 -0.18
N ASP A 59 10.95 13.13 -0.03
CA ASP A 59 9.61 13.34 -0.60
C ASP A 59 9.65 13.46 -2.11
N ASP A 60 10.69 14.08 -2.67
CA ASP A 60 10.87 14.16 -4.11
C ASP A 60 11.21 12.80 -4.72
N TYR A 61 11.98 11.96 -4.01
CA TYR A 61 12.19 10.57 -4.40
C TYR A 61 10.87 9.78 -4.41
N LYS A 62 10.04 9.89 -3.36
CA LYS A 62 8.73 9.20 -3.30
C LYS A 62 7.81 9.59 -4.44
N LYS A 63 7.74 10.88 -4.80
CA LYS A 63 6.95 11.38 -5.92
C LYS A 63 7.45 10.84 -7.25
N SER A 64 8.77 10.80 -7.44
CA SER A 64 9.40 10.29 -8.67
C SER A 64 9.13 8.79 -8.83
N VAL A 65 9.33 8.00 -7.77
CA VAL A 65 8.98 6.58 -7.74
C VAL A 65 7.51 6.33 -8.06
N ALA A 66 6.60 7.11 -7.47
CA ALA A 66 5.18 6.97 -7.77
C ALA A 66 4.89 7.27 -9.25
N SER A 67 5.52 8.28 -9.85
CA SER A 67 5.35 8.61 -11.26
C SER A 67 5.85 7.50 -12.18
N ILE A 68 7.04 6.94 -11.92
CA ILE A 68 7.60 5.82 -12.69
C ILE A 68 6.66 4.61 -12.65
N ILE A 69 6.12 4.28 -11.48
CA ILE A 69 5.22 3.14 -11.32
C ILE A 69 3.88 3.37 -12.07
N GLU A 70 3.32 4.57 -12.01
CA GLU A 70 2.07 4.89 -12.74
C GLU A 70 2.26 4.84 -14.25
N GLU A 71 3.37 5.39 -14.74
CA GLU A 71 3.72 5.32 -16.16
C GLU A 71 3.89 3.86 -16.58
N TYR A 72 4.62 3.08 -15.81
CA TYR A 72 4.78 1.64 -16.06
C TYR A 72 3.44 0.90 -16.10
N PHE A 73 2.53 1.13 -15.14
CA PHE A 73 1.20 0.49 -15.18
C PHE A 73 0.35 0.91 -16.37
N SER A 74 0.60 2.11 -16.90
CA SER A 74 -0.10 2.63 -18.09
C SER A 74 0.45 2.05 -19.39
N THR A 75 1.78 1.92 -19.51
CA THR A 75 2.46 1.56 -20.77
C THR A 75 2.82 0.08 -20.84
N GLY A 76 3.15 -0.54 -19.70
CA GLY A 76 3.76 -1.87 -19.61
C GLY A 76 5.20 -1.94 -20.09
N ASP A 77 5.86 -0.80 -20.31
CA ASP A 77 7.22 -0.75 -20.80
C ASP A 77 8.24 -0.99 -19.67
N VAL A 78 8.76 -2.20 -19.61
CA VAL A 78 9.74 -2.63 -18.59
C VAL A 78 11.09 -1.94 -18.78
N GLU A 79 11.49 -1.66 -20.02
CA GLU A 79 12.80 -1.08 -20.32
C GLU A 79 12.85 0.40 -19.94
N VAL A 80 11.75 1.12 -20.19
CA VAL A 80 11.59 2.52 -19.76
C VAL A 80 11.59 2.60 -18.23
N ALA A 81 10.74 1.83 -17.54
CA ALA A 81 10.69 1.83 -16.08
C ALA A 81 12.04 1.46 -15.43
N THR A 82 12.79 0.54 -16.06
CA THR A 82 14.13 0.14 -15.62
C THR A 82 15.14 1.26 -15.80
N SER A 83 15.10 1.95 -16.94
CA SER A 83 15.98 3.08 -17.24
C SER A 83 15.70 4.24 -16.29
N ASP A 84 14.43 4.60 -16.10
CA ASP A 84 14.02 5.69 -15.22
C ASP A 84 14.44 5.43 -13.78
N LEU A 85 14.29 4.19 -13.28
CA LEU A 85 14.72 3.84 -11.92
C LEU A 85 16.25 3.93 -11.77
N LYS A 86 17.03 3.54 -12.79
CA LYS A 86 18.49 3.68 -12.80
C LYS A 86 18.91 5.16 -12.79
N GLU A 87 18.23 5.99 -13.58
CA GLU A 87 18.52 7.41 -13.71
C GLU A 87 18.11 8.22 -12.47
N LEU A 88 17.04 7.82 -11.78
CA LEU A 88 16.60 8.43 -10.53
C LEU A 88 17.70 8.41 -9.45
N GLY A 89 18.57 7.39 -9.50
CA GLY A 89 19.63 7.21 -8.51
C GLY A 89 19.09 6.82 -7.14
N SER A 90 19.86 7.11 -6.07
CA SER A 90 19.48 6.82 -4.67
C SER A 90 19.15 5.35 -4.40
N THR A 91 20.07 4.48 -4.81
CA THR A 91 19.93 3.01 -4.71
C THR A 91 19.58 2.52 -3.30
N GLU A 92 19.96 3.25 -2.25
CA GLU A 92 19.60 2.97 -0.85
C GLU A 92 18.08 2.89 -0.61
N TYR A 93 17.26 3.51 -1.46
CA TYR A 93 15.81 3.53 -1.37
C TYR A 93 15.10 2.54 -2.31
N HIS A 94 15.82 1.64 -2.98
CA HIS A 94 15.19 0.56 -3.74
C HIS A 94 14.21 -0.31 -2.92
N PRO A 95 14.45 -0.62 -1.63
CA PRO A 95 13.45 -1.31 -0.79
C PRO A 95 12.12 -0.56 -0.71
N TYR A 96 12.15 0.78 -0.72
CA TYR A 96 10.93 1.59 -0.79
C TYR A 96 10.25 1.46 -2.16
N PHE A 97 11.01 1.48 -3.26
CA PHE A 97 10.45 1.26 -4.60
C PHE A 97 9.68 -0.07 -4.66
N ILE A 98 10.26 -1.17 -4.18
CA ILE A 98 9.61 -2.50 -4.13
C ILE A 98 8.31 -2.43 -3.33
N LYS A 99 8.36 -1.87 -2.11
CA LYS A 99 7.16 -1.70 -1.28
C LYS A 99 6.10 -0.90 -2.03
N ARG A 100 6.49 0.23 -2.63
CA ARG A 100 5.56 1.13 -3.30
C ARG A 100 4.92 0.48 -4.53
N LEU A 101 5.71 -0.20 -5.36
CA LEU A 101 5.25 -0.93 -6.55
C LEU A 101 4.21 -1.99 -6.19
N VAL A 102 4.54 -2.86 -5.23
CA VAL A 102 3.63 -3.93 -4.82
C VAL A 102 2.37 -3.34 -4.18
N SER A 103 2.50 -2.43 -3.21
CA SER A 103 1.34 -1.81 -2.55
C SER A 103 0.41 -1.10 -3.54
N MET A 104 0.94 -0.39 -4.54
CA MET A 104 0.12 0.26 -5.57
C MET A 104 -0.61 -0.73 -6.48
N SER A 105 -0.03 -1.91 -6.75
CA SER A 105 -0.68 -2.97 -7.54
C SER A 105 -1.77 -3.73 -6.77
N MET A 106 -1.65 -3.84 -5.45
CA MET A 106 -2.55 -4.64 -4.62
C MET A 106 -3.99 -4.13 -4.64
N ASP A 107 -4.17 -2.80 -4.75
CA ASP A 107 -5.47 -2.14 -4.83
C ASP A 107 -6.05 -2.06 -6.26
N ARG A 108 -5.36 -2.65 -7.24
CA ARG A 108 -5.74 -2.62 -8.66
C ARG A 108 -6.22 -3.97 -9.17
N HIS A 109 -6.31 -4.16 -10.48
CA HIS A 109 -6.72 -5.42 -11.08
C HIS A 109 -5.56 -6.42 -11.10
N ASP A 110 -5.83 -7.66 -11.52
CA ASP A 110 -4.80 -8.69 -11.63
C ASP A 110 -3.70 -8.31 -12.63
N LYS A 111 -4.05 -7.54 -13.67
CA LYS A 111 -3.10 -7.05 -14.66
C LYS A 111 -1.94 -6.30 -13.99
N GLU A 112 -2.23 -5.32 -13.14
CA GLU A 112 -1.18 -4.52 -12.48
C GLU A 112 -0.38 -5.35 -11.48
N LYS A 113 -0.97 -6.39 -10.89
CA LYS A 113 -0.24 -7.32 -10.00
C LYS A 113 0.75 -8.16 -10.78
N GLU A 114 0.36 -8.69 -11.94
CA GLU A 114 1.29 -9.39 -12.83
C GLU A 114 2.39 -8.46 -13.33
N MET A 115 2.04 -7.22 -13.73
CA MET A 115 3.03 -6.22 -14.15
C MET A 115 4.04 -5.94 -13.04
N ALA A 116 3.59 -5.78 -11.79
CA ALA A 116 4.50 -5.61 -10.66
C ALA A 116 5.46 -6.80 -10.48
N SER A 117 4.96 -8.04 -10.61
CA SER A 117 5.81 -9.24 -10.59
C SER A 117 6.82 -9.26 -11.74
N VAL A 118 6.39 -8.96 -12.97
CA VAL A 118 7.27 -8.91 -14.14
C VAL A 118 8.38 -7.87 -13.96
N LEU A 119 8.04 -6.67 -13.50
CA LEU A 119 9.03 -5.61 -13.28
C LEU A 119 10.01 -5.97 -12.17
N LEU A 120 9.54 -6.54 -11.04
CA LEU A 120 10.45 -6.99 -9.97
C LEU A 120 11.44 -8.04 -10.47
N SER A 121 11.00 -8.98 -11.30
CA SER A 121 11.86 -10.00 -11.89
C SER A 121 12.86 -9.42 -12.89
N ALA A 122 12.47 -8.41 -13.68
CA ALA A 122 13.37 -7.71 -14.61
C ALA A 122 14.44 -6.87 -13.88
N LEU A 123 14.08 -6.25 -12.75
CA LEU A 123 14.99 -5.42 -11.96
C LEU A 123 15.96 -6.24 -11.09
N TYR A 124 15.64 -7.51 -10.81
CA TYR A 124 16.39 -8.36 -9.92
C TYR A 124 17.82 -8.59 -10.43
N ALA A 125 18.80 -8.47 -9.51
CA ALA A 125 20.23 -8.68 -9.72
C ALA A 125 20.95 -7.69 -10.67
N ASP A 126 20.25 -7.06 -11.61
CA ASP A 126 20.80 -5.99 -12.47
C ASP A 126 20.68 -4.60 -11.81
N VAL A 127 19.49 -4.27 -11.30
CA VAL A 127 19.21 -2.93 -10.72
C VAL A 127 19.11 -3.00 -9.21
N ILE A 128 18.40 -4.00 -8.71
CA ILE A 128 18.10 -4.17 -7.29
C ILE A 128 18.77 -5.44 -6.80
N ASN A 129 19.61 -5.31 -5.78
CA ASN A 129 20.30 -6.47 -5.23
C ASN A 129 19.36 -7.34 -4.36
N PRO A 130 19.69 -8.63 -4.16
CA PRO A 130 18.81 -9.56 -3.43
C PRO A 130 18.50 -9.16 -1.98
N ALA A 131 19.42 -8.45 -1.31
CA ALA A 131 19.21 -7.99 0.06
C ALA A 131 18.15 -6.88 0.10
N GLN A 132 18.15 -5.98 -0.89
CA GLN A 132 17.13 -4.93 -1.02
C GLN A 132 15.76 -5.50 -1.36
N ILE A 133 15.68 -6.53 -2.20
CA ILE A 133 14.43 -7.27 -2.48
C ILE A 133 13.87 -7.86 -1.20
N SER A 134 14.69 -8.60 -0.46
CA SER A 134 14.29 -9.17 0.83
C SER A 134 13.82 -8.09 1.81
N TRP A 135 14.48 -6.95 1.84
CA TRP A 135 14.09 -5.84 2.72
C TRP A 135 12.78 -5.17 2.28
N GLY A 136 12.59 -4.93 0.98
CA GLY A 136 11.33 -4.39 0.45
C GLY A 136 10.13 -5.30 0.74
N PHE A 137 10.29 -6.61 0.56
CA PHE A 137 9.27 -7.60 0.95
C PHE A 137 9.03 -7.64 2.45
N PHE A 138 10.07 -7.50 3.28
CA PHE A 138 9.88 -7.37 4.72
C PHE A 138 9.05 -6.13 5.08
N MET A 139 9.38 -4.97 4.49
CA MET A 139 8.65 -3.72 4.73
C MET A 139 7.17 -3.79 4.31
N LEU A 140 6.82 -4.63 3.32
CA LEU A 140 5.44 -4.91 2.93
C LEU A 140 4.71 -5.72 4.00
N VAL A 141 5.31 -6.83 4.44
CA VAL A 141 4.73 -7.71 5.46
C VAL A 141 4.60 -7.00 6.81
N GLU A 142 5.57 -6.15 7.16
CA GLU A 142 5.52 -5.29 8.35
C GLU A 142 4.33 -4.31 8.30
N SER A 143 4.02 -3.75 7.13
CA SER A 143 2.85 -2.86 6.95
C SER A 143 1.55 -3.57 6.59
N ALA A 144 1.47 -4.90 6.71
CA ALA A 144 0.28 -5.65 6.31
C ALA A 144 -0.98 -5.25 7.11
N ASP A 145 -0.81 -4.84 8.38
CA ASP A 145 -1.92 -4.36 9.20
C ASP A 145 -2.51 -3.04 8.66
N ASP A 146 -1.64 -2.11 8.23
CA ASP A 146 -2.03 -0.83 7.63
C ASP A 146 -2.65 -1.02 6.24
N LEU A 147 -2.02 -1.82 5.38
CA LEU A 147 -2.52 -2.10 4.03
C LEU A 147 -3.93 -2.71 4.06
N ALA A 148 -4.20 -3.54 5.06
CA ALA A 148 -5.49 -4.20 5.22
C ALA A 148 -6.61 -3.28 5.75
N VAL A 149 -6.32 -2.01 6.04
CA VAL A 149 -7.35 -0.99 6.29
C VAL A 149 -8.05 -0.63 4.99
N ASP A 150 -7.28 -0.48 3.90
CA ASP A 150 -7.79 -0.05 2.60
C ASP A 150 -8.09 -1.24 1.66
N ILE A 151 -7.35 -2.34 1.80
CA ILE A 151 -7.40 -3.50 0.89
C ILE A 151 -7.84 -4.75 1.68
N PRO A 152 -9.13 -5.16 1.61
CA PRO A 152 -9.66 -6.27 2.41
C PRO A 152 -8.91 -7.60 2.21
N ASP A 153 -8.48 -7.88 0.97
CA ASP A 153 -7.83 -9.13 0.57
C ASP A 153 -6.28 -9.08 0.71
N THR A 154 -5.75 -8.11 1.49
CA THR A 154 -4.29 -7.92 1.70
C THR A 154 -3.55 -9.21 2.01
N ILE A 155 -4.12 -10.07 2.87
CA ILE A 155 -3.45 -11.30 3.31
C ILE A 155 -3.22 -12.23 2.12
N ASP A 156 -4.25 -12.49 1.32
CA ASP A 156 -4.18 -13.43 0.20
C ASP A 156 -3.34 -12.87 -0.96
N ILE A 157 -3.50 -11.58 -1.27
CA ILE A 157 -2.76 -10.93 -2.35
C ILE A 157 -1.27 -10.86 -2.02
N LEU A 158 -0.89 -10.40 -0.83
CA LEU A 158 0.52 -10.28 -0.46
C LEU A 158 1.17 -11.66 -0.26
N ALA A 159 0.43 -12.64 0.25
CA ALA A 159 0.91 -14.02 0.33
C ALA A 159 1.24 -14.58 -1.06
N LEU A 160 0.41 -14.27 -2.06
CA LEU A 160 0.64 -14.67 -3.43
C LEU A 160 1.85 -13.95 -4.06
N PHE A 161 2.04 -12.65 -3.78
CA PHE A 161 3.25 -11.93 -4.18
C PHE A 161 4.53 -12.58 -3.63
N ILE A 162 4.53 -12.96 -2.35
CA ILE A 162 5.67 -13.65 -1.73
C ILE A 162 5.90 -15.01 -2.40
N ALA A 163 4.84 -15.78 -2.62
CA ALA A 163 4.96 -17.07 -3.29
C ALA A 163 5.51 -16.92 -4.71
N ARG A 164 5.04 -15.93 -5.47
CA ARG A 164 5.54 -15.64 -6.83
C ARG A 164 7.00 -15.23 -6.80
N ALA A 165 7.38 -14.35 -5.88
CA ALA A 165 8.77 -13.93 -5.74
C ALA A 165 9.73 -15.08 -5.38
N VAL A 166 9.24 -16.09 -4.64
CA VAL A 166 10.00 -17.31 -4.35
C VAL A 166 10.10 -18.22 -5.57
N VAL A 167 9.02 -18.39 -6.33
CA VAL A 167 8.99 -19.19 -7.57
C VAL A 167 9.85 -18.57 -8.68
N ASP A 168 9.85 -17.25 -8.80
CA ASP A 168 10.65 -16.48 -9.75
C ASP A 168 12.14 -16.39 -9.33
N ASP A 169 12.55 -17.06 -8.25
CA ASP A 169 13.93 -17.05 -7.69
C ASP A 169 14.48 -15.67 -7.30
N ILE A 170 13.60 -14.66 -7.10
CA ILE A 170 13.99 -13.32 -6.66
C ILE A 170 13.97 -13.15 -5.13
N LEU A 171 13.26 -14.04 -4.43
CA LEU A 171 13.16 -14.05 -2.96
C LEU A 171 13.52 -15.44 -2.42
N PRO A 172 14.49 -15.57 -1.50
CA PRO A 172 14.90 -16.88 -1.00
C PRO A 172 13.78 -17.52 -0.16
N PRO A 173 13.54 -18.86 -0.24
CA PRO A 173 12.53 -19.54 0.59
C PRO A 173 12.71 -19.32 2.09
N ALA A 174 13.97 -19.13 2.55
CA ALA A 174 14.30 -18.84 3.94
C ALA A 174 13.77 -17.47 4.43
N PHE A 175 13.32 -16.58 3.53
CA PHE A 175 12.71 -15.30 3.86
C PHE A 175 11.57 -15.46 4.86
N ILE A 176 10.65 -16.40 4.63
CA ILE A 176 9.45 -16.60 5.46
C ILE A 176 9.84 -16.87 6.92
N ALA A 177 10.76 -17.81 7.14
CA ALA A 177 11.21 -18.16 8.48
C ALA A 177 11.97 -17.02 9.18
N ARG A 178 12.66 -16.15 8.43
CA ARG A 178 13.37 -14.99 8.98
C ARG A 178 12.40 -13.87 9.35
N ALA A 179 11.52 -13.48 8.42
CA ALA A 179 10.54 -12.44 8.65
C ALA A 179 9.61 -12.77 9.83
N ARG A 180 9.19 -14.04 9.96
CA ARG A 180 8.36 -14.51 11.08
C ARG A 180 8.97 -14.24 12.46
N LYS A 181 10.30 -14.27 12.60
CA LYS A 181 11.00 -14.03 13.88
C LYS A 181 11.07 -12.56 14.27
N MET A 182 10.84 -11.66 13.31
CA MET A 182 10.96 -10.21 13.50
C MET A 182 9.61 -9.52 13.68
N LEU A 183 8.50 -10.22 13.39
CA LEU A 183 7.15 -9.66 13.43
C LEU A 183 6.42 -10.02 14.74
N PRO A 184 5.51 -9.17 15.24
CA PRO A 184 4.62 -9.52 16.34
C PRO A 184 3.71 -10.71 15.98
N GLU A 185 3.54 -11.67 16.90
CA GLU A 185 2.77 -12.90 16.65
C GLU A 185 1.32 -12.65 16.22
N SER A 186 0.71 -11.54 16.67
CA SER A 186 -0.67 -11.17 16.37
C SER A 186 -0.85 -10.35 15.08
N SER A 187 0.24 -10.00 14.39
CA SER A 187 0.17 -9.13 13.19
C SER A 187 -0.47 -9.86 11.99
N LYS A 188 -1.11 -9.10 11.10
CA LYS A 188 -1.55 -9.64 9.79
C LYS A 188 -0.36 -10.08 8.95
N GLY A 189 0.83 -9.51 9.17
CA GLY A 189 2.07 -9.95 8.53
C GLY A 189 2.41 -11.42 8.81
N ILE A 190 2.17 -11.90 10.04
CA ILE A 190 2.32 -13.33 10.36
C ILE A 190 1.33 -14.20 9.57
N GLN A 191 0.09 -13.74 9.40
CA GLN A 191 -0.94 -14.44 8.64
C GLN A 191 -0.56 -14.52 7.15
N VAL A 192 -0.10 -13.42 6.55
CA VAL A 192 0.46 -13.37 5.19
C VAL A 192 1.52 -14.45 4.99
N LEU A 193 2.51 -14.53 5.90
CA LEU A 193 3.59 -15.51 5.83
C LEU A 193 3.09 -16.96 5.98
N GLN A 194 2.08 -17.20 6.83
CA GLN A 194 1.47 -18.53 6.97
C GLN A 194 0.68 -18.93 5.72
N THR A 195 -0.07 -18.01 5.12
CA THR A 195 -0.82 -18.24 3.88
C THR A 195 0.12 -18.51 2.72
N ALA A 196 1.21 -17.74 2.58
CA ALA A 196 2.23 -17.97 1.55
C ALA A 196 2.82 -19.39 1.64
N GLU A 197 3.22 -19.79 2.84
CA GLU A 197 3.83 -21.09 3.10
C GLU A 197 2.85 -22.26 2.88
N LYS A 198 1.65 -22.18 3.46
CA LYS A 198 0.70 -23.30 3.47
C LYS A 198 -0.11 -23.43 2.19
N SER A 199 -0.63 -22.32 1.67
CA SER A 199 -1.60 -22.32 0.57
C SER A 199 -0.92 -22.33 -0.80
N TYR A 200 0.27 -21.76 -0.89
CA TYR A 200 0.98 -21.63 -2.16
C TYR A 200 2.21 -22.51 -2.19
N LEU A 201 3.19 -22.34 -1.30
CA LEU A 201 4.50 -23.00 -1.45
C LEU A 201 4.52 -24.49 -1.05
N SER A 202 3.66 -24.91 -0.12
CA SER A 202 3.57 -26.32 0.31
C SER A 202 2.58 -27.15 -0.52
N ALA A 203 1.82 -26.52 -1.42
CA ALA A 203 0.83 -27.20 -2.23
C ALA A 203 1.49 -28.03 -3.37
N PRO A 204 0.95 -29.21 -3.72
CA PRO A 204 1.33 -29.89 -4.95
C PRO A 204 1.13 -28.97 -6.16
N HIS A 205 2.07 -28.96 -7.11
CA HIS A 205 2.04 -28.09 -8.30
C HIS A 205 2.05 -26.57 -8.03
N HIS A 206 2.64 -26.14 -6.91
CA HIS A 206 2.68 -24.74 -6.50
C HIS A 206 3.16 -23.75 -7.56
N ALA A 207 4.21 -24.06 -8.32
CA ALA A 207 4.78 -23.16 -9.32
C ALA A 207 3.76 -22.82 -10.44
N GLU A 208 3.14 -23.85 -11.03
CA GLU A 208 2.17 -23.68 -12.12
C GLU A 208 0.90 -22.94 -11.68
N LEU A 209 0.49 -23.13 -10.42
CA LEU A 209 -0.64 -22.41 -9.85
C LEU A 209 -0.32 -20.92 -9.67
N VAL A 210 0.85 -20.61 -9.09
CA VAL A 210 1.26 -19.23 -8.78
C VAL A 210 1.53 -18.42 -10.06
N GLU A 211 2.15 -19.01 -11.08
CA GLU A 211 2.41 -18.36 -12.37
C GLU A 211 1.14 -17.97 -13.14
N ARG A 212 0.03 -18.69 -12.94
CA ARG A 212 -1.22 -18.46 -13.68
C ARG A 212 -2.22 -17.56 -12.97
N ARG A 213 -2.00 -17.21 -11.70
CA ARG A 213 -3.02 -16.54 -10.86
C ARG A 213 -3.39 -15.13 -11.33
N TRP A 214 -2.44 -14.33 -11.79
CA TRP A 214 -2.70 -12.96 -12.28
C TRP A 214 -2.71 -12.87 -13.81
N GLY A 215 -2.40 -13.98 -14.48
CA GLY A 215 -2.46 -14.13 -15.91
C GLY A 215 -1.09 -14.03 -16.54
N GLY A 216 -0.56 -15.15 -17.04
CA GLY A 216 0.79 -15.26 -17.61
C GLY A 216 1.06 -14.49 -18.92
N SER A 217 0.35 -13.39 -19.20
CA SER A 217 0.74 -12.41 -20.21
C SER A 217 0.15 -11.03 -19.88
N THR A 218 1.00 -10.00 -19.97
CA THR A 218 0.63 -8.57 -19.84
C THR A 218 -0.25 -8.08 -20.99
N HIS A 219 -0.36 -8.87 -22.07
CA HIS A 219 -1.31 -8.70 -23.16
C HIS A 219 -2.36 -9.81 -23.11
N VAL A 220 -3.53 -9.53 -22.56
CA VAL A 220 -4.66 -10.45 -22.65
C VAL A 220 -5.13 -10.50 -24.11
N THR A 221 -4.65 -11.50 -24.86
CA THR A 221 -5.13 -11.75 -26.24
C THR A 221 -6.56 -12.27 -26.21
N VAL A 222 -7.29 -12.11 -27.32
CA VAL A 222 -8.65 -12.65 -27.47
C VAL A 222 -8.65 -14.17 -27.27
N GLU A 223 -7.57 -14.85 -27.67
CA GLU A 223 -7.34 -16.27 -27.49
C GLU A 223 -7.18 -16.64 -26.01
N GLU A 224 -6.48 -15.82 -25.23
CA GLU A 224 -6.34 -15.99 -23.78
C GLU A 224 -7.68 -15.81 -23.07
N VAL A 225 -8.49 -14.81 -23.46
CA VAL A 225 -9.85 -14.62 -22.93
C VAL A 225 -10.73 -15.83 -23.25
N LYS A 226 -10.72 -16.30 -24.50
CA LYS A 226 -11.47 -17.49 -24.92
C LYS A 226 -11.08 -18.71 -24.10
N LYS A 227 -9.78 -18.89 -23.85
CA LYS A 227 -9.28 -19.99 -23.03
C LYS A 227 -9.77 -19.90 -21.59
N ARG A 228 -9.68 -18.71 -20.96
CA ARG A 228 -10.19 -18.50 -19.59
C ARG A 228 -11.71 -18.71 -19.49
N ILE A 229 -12.47 -18.27 -20.48
CA ILE A 229 -13.92 -18.55 -20.55
C ILE A 229 -14.17 -20.05 -20.68
N ALA A 230 -13.40 -20.76 -21.52
CA ALA A 230 -13.54 -22.20 -21.69
C ALA A 230 -13.19 -23.00 -20.42
N ASP A 231 -12.13 -22.58 -19.71
CA ASP A 231 -11.73 -23.18 -18.43
C ASP A 231 -12.78 -22.93 -17.34
N LEU A 232 -13.30 -21.70 -17.24
CA LEU A 232 -14.40 -21.34 -16.33
C LEU A 232 -15.66 -22.16 -16.60
N LEU A 233 -16.07 -22.30 -17.87
CA LEU A 233 -17.25 -23.07 -18.23
C LEU A 233 -17.09 -24.55 -17.88
N ARG A 234 -15.89 -25.11 -18.09
CA ARG A 234 -15.57 -26.48 -17.70
C ARG A 234 -15.68 -26.67 -16.19
N GLU A 235 -15.07 -25.76 -15.43
CA GLU A 235 -15.08 -25.81 -13.96
C GLU A 235 -16.51 -25.62 -13.40
N TYR A 236 -17.33 -24.78 -14.02
CA TYR A 236 -18.75 -24.64 -13.69
C TYR A 236 -19.55 -25.91 -13.98
N VAL A 237 -19.31 -26.58 -15.10
CA VAL A 237 -19.98 -27.85 -15.44
C VAL A 237 -19.62 -28.95 -14.44
N GLU A 238 -18.39 -28.94 -13.92
CA GLU A 238 -17.91 -29.93 -12.94
C GLU A 238 -18.37 -29.62 -11.52
N SER A 239 -18.39 -28.34 -11.11
CA SER A 239 -18.68 -27.92 -9.73
C SER A 239 -20.14 -27.51 -9.47
N GLY A 240 -20.84 -27.01 -10.49
CA GLY A 240 -22.15 -26.38 -10.35
C GLY A 240 -22.14 -25.04 -9.58
N ASP A 241 -20.97 -24.49 -9.26
CA ASP A 241 -20.86 -23.29 -8.43
C ASP A 241 -21.09 -22.01 -9.25
N THR A 242 -22.34 -21.53 -9.20
CA THR A 242 -22.75 -20.29 -9.88
C THR A 242 -22.12 -19.03 -9.29
N ALA A 243 -21.75 -19.02 -8.00
CA ALA A 243 -21.18 -17.86 -7.34
C ALA A 243 -19.73 -17.64 -7.77
N GLU A 244 -18.95 -18.73 -7.82
CA GLU A 244 -17.56 -18.69 -8.29
C GLU A 244 -17.49 -18.38 -9.78
N ALA A 245 -18.35 -19.00 -10.60
CA ALA A 245 -18.44 -18.68 -12.02
C ALA A 245 -18.74 -17.18 -12.25
N CYS A 246 -19.68 -16.61 -11.49
CA CYS A 246 -19.98 -15.18 -11.57
C CYS A 246 -18.82 -14.29 -11.10
N ARG A 247 -18.07 -14.71 -10.07
CA ARG A 247 -16.87 -13.99 -9.60
C ARG A 247 -15.79 -13.98 -10.68
N CYS A 248 -15.50 -15.14 -11.27
CA CYS A 248 -14.52 -15.27 -12.34
C CYS A 248 -14.92 -14.48 -13.60
N ILE A 249 -16.21 -14.45 -13.98
CA ILE A 249 -16.70 -13.60 -15.09
C ILE A 249 -16.48 -12.11 -14.79
N ARG A 250 -16.83 -11.64 -13.58
CA ARG A 250 -16.60 -10.23 -13.20
C ARG A 250 -15.12 -9.87 -13.22
N LYS A 251 -14.24 -10.81 -12.85
CA LYS A 251 -12.79 -10.64 -12.85
C LYS A 251 -12.18 -10.59 -14.25
N LEU A 252 -12.88 -11.09 -15.27
CA LEU A 252 -12.40 -11.12 -16.65
C LEU A 252 -12.53 -9.78 -17.40
N GLU A 253 -13.30 -8.80 -16.88
CA GLU A 253 -13.57 -7.46 -17.47
C GLU A 253 -13.37 -7.36 -18.99
N VAL A 254 -14.12 -8.18 -19.74
CA VAL A 254 -14.14 -8.09 -21.20
C VAL A 254 -15.20 -7.05 -21.60
N SER A 255 -14.89 -5.78 -21.38
CA SER A 255 -15.78 -4.63 -21.68
C SER A 255 -16.09 -4.44 -23.18
N PHE A 256 -15.66 -5.35 -24.05
CA PHE A 256 -15.84 -5.27 -25.51
C PHE A 256 -16.86 -6.24 -26.11
N PHE A 257 -17.43 -7.20 -25.37
CA PHE A 257 -18.28 -8.25 -25.96
C PHE A 257 -19.77 -8.22 -25.57
N LEU A 258 -20.24 -7.16 -24.89
CA LEU A 258 -21.66 -7.02 -24.47
C LEU A 258 -22.38 -5.82 -25.11
N SER A 259 -22.01 -5.42 -26.33
CA SER A 259 -22.81 -4.51 -27.17
C SER A 259 -23.55 -5.24 -28.27
#